data_AF-A0A1I7K5L1-F1
#
_entry.id   AF-A0A1I7K5L1-F1
#
_cell.length_a   1.000
_cell.length_b   1.000
_cell.length_c   1.000
_cell.angle_alpha   90.00
_cell.angle_beta   90.00
_cell.angle_gamma   90.00
#
_symmetry.space_group_name_H-M   'P 1'
#
loop_
_entity.id
_entity.type
_entity.pdbx_description
1 polymer ?
#
loop_
_entity_poly.entity_id
_entity_poly.type
_entity_poly.pdbx_seq_one_letter_code
_entity_poly.pdbx_strand_id
1 'polypeptide(L)'
;MTPRDMVVLAGRALTGGEDWAKPLARALGAYHPDGPRDSIDPRSVSRWRTGAMEVLPWAAAALPQILREHAERLDEEIARLEERADVMTEAAIEIERELDELPEPPGPRP
;
A
#
# COMPACT_ATOMS: atom_id res chain seq x y z
N MET A 1 -18.39 15.21 -10.27
CA MET A 1 -17.76 13.90 -9.97
C MET A 1 -18.87 12.93 -9.63
N THR A 2 -18.97 11.81 -10.34
CA THR A 2 -20.01 10.79 -10.13
C THR A 2 -19.56 9.75 -9.09
N PRO A 3 -20.49 8.99 -8.47
CA PRO A 3 -20.11 7.85 -7.61
C PRO A 3 -19.20 6.84 -8.31
N ARG A 4 -19.42 6.63 -9.61
CA ARG A 4 -18.55 5.80 -10.46
C ARG A 4 -17.14 6.36 -10.53
N ASP A 5 -16.99 7.66 -10.78
CA ASP A 5 -15.67 8.32 -10.82
C ASP A 5 -14.94 8.14 -9.49
N MET A 6 -15.65 8.28 -8.36
CA MET A 6 -15.08 8.08 -7.03
C MET A 6 -14.57 6.65 -6.83
N VAL A 7 -15.34 5.64 -7.23
CA VAL A 7 -14.92 4.23 -7.12
C VAL A 7 -13.67 3.95 -7.96
N VAL A 8 -13.59 4.49 -9.18
CA VAL A 8 -12.42 4.32 -10.06
C VAL A 8 -11.19 5.00 -9.47
N LEU A 9 -11.33 6.23 -8.98
CA LEU A 9 -10.23 6.98 -8.36
C LEU A 9 -9.76 6.31 -7.07
N ALA A 10 -10.69 5.90 -6.20
CA ALA A 10 -10.37 5.20 -4.96
C ALA A 10 -9.70 3.85 -5.21
N GLY A 11 -10.19 3.07 -6.17
CA GLY A 11 -9.58 1.80 -6.56
C GLY A 11 -8.13 1.99 -7.00
N ARG A 12 -7.87 2.94 -7.89
CA ARG A 12 -6.51 3.25 -8.35
C ARG A 12 -5.62 3.75 -7.22
N ALA A 13 -6.13 4.63 -6.35
CA ALA A 13 -5.37 5.13 -5.21
C ALA A 13 -4.99 4.02 -4.22
N LEU A 14 -5.85 3.00 -4.05
CA LEU A 14 -5.61 1.87 -3.14
C LEU A 14 -4.52 0.91 -3.64
N THR A 15 -4.29 0.80 -4.95
CA THR A 15 -3.41 -0.25 -5.50
C THR A 15 -2.33 0.26 -6.44
N GLY A 16 -2.35 1.53 -6.83
CA GLY A 16 -1.41 2.10 -7.79
C GLY A 16 -1.56 1.59 -9.23
N GLY A 17 -2.67 0.92 -9.58
CA GLY A 17 -2.83 0.28 -10.89
C GLY A 17 -4.30 0.01 -11.28
N GLU A 18 -4.53 -0.72 -12.37
CA GLU A 18 -5.87 -1.01 -12.92
C GLU A 18 -6.55 -2.26 -12.33
N ASP A 19 -5.79 -3.11 -11.63
CA ASP A 19 -6.26 -4.35 -11.02
C ASP A 19 -6.82 -4.16 -9.60
N TRP A 20 -7.66 -3.14 -9.43
CA TRP A 20 -8.13 -2.70 -8.11
C TRP A 20 -9.47 -3.31 -7.67
N ALA A 21 -10.19 -4.02 -8.55
CA ALA A 21 -11.54 -4.49 -8.23
C ALA A 21 -11.57 -5.47 -7.03
N LYS A 22 -10.62 -6.42 -6.95
CA LYS A 22 -10.53 -7.36 -5.83
C LYS A 22 -10.05 -6.67 -4.54
N PRO A 23 -8.97 -5.87 -4.53
CA PRO A 23 -8.56 -5.12 -3.34
C PRO A 23 -9.65 -4.20 -2.81
N LEU A 24 -10.35 -3.45 -3.68
CA LEU A 24 -11.42 -2.56 -3.25
C LEU A 24 -12.63 -3.33 -2.70
N ALA A 25 -12.96 -4.49 -3.27
CA ALA A 25 -14.03 -5.35 -2.74
C ALA A 25 -13.73 -5.85 -1.33
N ARG A 26 -12.46 -6.18 -1.04
CA ARG A 26 -12.01 -6.55 0.32
C ARG A 26 -12.11 -5.38 1.27
N ALA A 27 -11.59 -4.22 0.88
CA ALA A 27 -11.64 -3.01 1.71
C ALA A 27 -13.09 -2.62 2.06
N LEU A 28 -14.01 -2.68 1.09
CA LEU A 28 -15.44 -2.42 1.32
C LEU A 28 -16.11 -3.45 2.24
N GLY A 29 -15.58 -4.67 2.34
CA GLY A 29 -16.10 -5.72 3.20
C GLY A 29 -16.14 -5.30 4.67
N ALA A 30 -15.12 -4.59 5.15
CA ALA A 30 -15.05 -4.10 6.53
C ALA A 30 -16.15 -3.08 6.87
N TYR A 31 -16.68 -2.38 5.87
CA TYR A 31 -17.67 -1.30 5.99
C TYR A 31 -19.08 -1.72 5.59
N HIS A 32 -19.32 -3.02 5.39
CA HIS A 32 -20.61 -3.50 4.91
C HIS A 32 -21.73 -3.18 5.93
N PRO A 33 -22.91 -2.69 5.48
CA PRO A 33 -23.99 -2.25 6.38
C PRO A 33 -24.54 -3.35 7.32
N ASP A 34 -24.62 -4.59 6.83
CA ASP A 34 -25.04 -5.74 7.66
C ASP A 34 -23.93 -6.30 8.57
N GLY A 35 -22.83 -5.57 8.71
CA GLY A 35 -21.68 -5.96 9.54
C GLY A 35 -20.43 -6.32 8.72
N PRO A 36 -19.22 -6.15 9.32
CA PRO A 36 -17.94 -6.40 8.66
C PRO A 36 -17.82 -7.83 8.11
N ARG A 37 -17.18 -7.96 6.95
CA ARG A 37 -16.88 -9.24 6.28
C ARG A 37 -15.60 -9.13 5.48
N ASP A 38 -15.03 -10.28 5.11
CA ASP A 38 -13.74 -10.33 4.39
C ASP A 38 -13.77 -9.60 3.03
N SER A 39 -14.91 -9.61 2.35
CA SER A 39 -15.09 -8.97 1.04
C SER A 39 -16.56 -8.86 0.64
N ILE A 40 -16.88 -7.91 -0.23
CA ILE A 40 -18.08 -7.98 -1.10
C ILE A 40 -17.76 -8.72 -2.41
N ASP A 41 -18.76 -8.96 -3.27
CA ASP A 41 -18.53 -9.56 -4.60
C ASP A 41 -17.69 -8.61 -5.49
N PRO A 42 -16.46 -9.01 -5.92
CA PRO A 42 -15.65 -8.21 -6.84
C PRO A 42 -16.30 -7.94 -8.20
N ARG A 43 -17.31 -8.74 -8.60
CA ARG A 43 -18.09 -8.48 -9.82
C ARG A 43 -18.95 -7.23 -9.69
N SER A 44 -19.45 -6.89 -8.50
CA SER A 44 -20.17 -5.64 -8.26
C SER A 44 -19.26 -4.44 -8.52
N VAL A 45 -18.04 -4.49 -7.98
CA VAL A 45 -17.01 -3.45 -8.19
C VAL A 45 -16.65 -3.33 -9.67
N SER A 46 -16.48 -4.46 -10.37
CA SER A 46 -16.25 -4.48 -11.82
C SER A 46 -17.40 -3.86 -12.62
N ARG A 47 -18.66 -4.07 -12.20
CA ARG A 47 -19.85 -3.51 -12.86
C ARG A 47 -20.02 -2.02 -12.56
N TRP A 48 -19.65 -1.56 -11.37
CA TRP A 48 -19.56 -0.13 -11.05
C TRP A 48 -18.55 0.56 -11.96
N ARG A 49 -17.37 -0.04 -12.14
CA ARG A 49 -16.31 0.48 -13.04
C ARG A 49 -16.81 0.69 -14.47
N THR A 50 -17.58 -0.26 -15.01
CA THR A 50 -18.09 -0.17 -16.39
C THR A 50 -19.36 0.66 -16.51
N GLY A 51 -20.02 0.98 -15.40
CA GLY A 51 -21.35 1.60 -15.39
C GLY A 51 -22.49 0.61 -15.69
N ALA A 52 -22.21 -0.70 -15.68
CA ALA A 52 -23.23 -1.74 -15.81
C ALA A 52 -24.09 -1.90 -14.56
N MET A 53 -23.71 -1.26 -13.45
CA MET A 53 -24.46 -1.19 -12.20
C MET A 53 -24.16 0.15 -11.52
N GLU A 54 -25.19 0.73 -10.90
CA GLU A 54 -25.02 1.91 -10.04
C GLU A 54 -24.21 1.58 -8.78
N VAL A 55 -23.42 2.55 -8.34
CA VAL A 55 -22.67 2.44 -7.08
C VAL A 55 -23.64 2.59 -5.92
N LEU A 56 -23.59 1.65 -4.97
CA LEU A 56 -24.44 1.71 -3.78
C LEU A 56 -24.03 2.91 -2.90
N PRO A 57 -24.98 3.66 -2.31
CA PRO A 57 -24.67 4.84 -1.51
C PRO A 57 -23.71 4.59 -0.34
N TRP A 58 -23.87 3.47 0.36
CA TRP A 58 -22.99 3.09 1.47
C TRP A 58 -21.55 2.82 1.00
N ALA A 59 -21.39 2.24 -0.19
CA ALA A 59 -20.07 1.94 -0.75
C ALA A 59 -19.34 3.23 -1.12
N ALA A 60 -20.06 4.19 -1.73
CA ALA A 60 -19.52 5.52 -2.02
C ALA A 60 -19.14 6.29 -0.73
N ALA A 61 -19.96 6.18 0.32
CA ALA A 61 -19.71 6.81 1.62
C ALA A 61 -18.51 6.21 2.37
N ALA A 62 -18.21 4.93 2.16
CA ALA A 62 -17.07 4.25 2.79
C ALA A 62 -15.71 4.61 2.16
N LEU A 63 -15.67 5.01 0.88
CA LEU A 63 -14.42 5.25 0.15
C LEU A 63 -13.45 6.24 0.85
N PRO A 64 -13.89 7.41 1.36
CA PRO A 64 -12.99 8.32 2.04
C PRO A 64 -12.39 7.74 3.33
N GLN A 65 -13.12 6.86 4.04
CA GLN A 65 -12.59 6.21 5.24
C GLN A 65 -11.54 5.15 4.85
N ILE A 66 -11.86 4.30 3.88
CA ILE A 66 -10.92 3.31 3.32
C ILE A 66 -9.60 3.95 2.87
N LEU A 67 -9.67 5.09 2.19
CA LEU A 67 -8.48 5.78 1.70
C LEU A 67 -7.67 6.44 2.82
N ARG A 68 -8.31 6.96 3.88
CA ARG A 68 -7.59 7.49 5.05
C ARG A 68 -6.84 6.38 5.78
N GLU A 69 -7.51 5.27 6.07
CA GLU A 69 -6.87 4.10 6.70
C GLU A 69 -5.76 3.50 5.82
N HIS A 70 -5.90 3.61 4.49
CA HIS A 70 -4.82 3.21 3.59
C HIS A 70 -3.62 4.15 3.67
N ALA A 71 -3.85 5.46 3.69
CA ALA A 71 -2.79 6.45 3.83
C ALA A 71 -2.05 6.29 5.17
N GLU A 72 -2.78 6.14 6.28
CA GLU A 72 -2.19 5.90 7.61
C GLU A 72 -1.29 4.66 7.62
N ARG A 73 -1.74 3.56 7.01
CA ARG A 73 -0.90 2.34 6.88
C ARG A 73 0.35 2.56 6.02
N LEU A 74 0.28 3.41 5.00
CA LEU A 74 1.44 3.75 4.18
C LEU A 74 2.41 4.65 4.95
N ASP A 75 1.93 5.62 5.71
CA ASP A 75 2.75 6.48 6.57
C ASP A 75 3.49 5.65 7.64
N GLU A 76 2.81 4.68 8.25
CA GLU A 76 3.44 3.74 9.17
C GLU A 76 4.52 2.88 8.50
N GLU A 77 4.30 2.44 7.25
CA GLU A 77 5.29 1.67 6.51
C GLU A 77 6.49 2.52 6.09
N ILE A 78 6.26 3.78 5.72
CA ILE A 78 7.33 4.76 5.45
C ILE A 78 8.23 4.87 6.69
N ALA A 79 7.65 5.13 7.86
CA ALA A 79 8.42 5.25 9.10
C ALA A 79 9.24 3.99 9.42
N ARG A 80 8.66 2.79 9.23
CA ARG A 80 9.39 1.52 9.40
C ARG A 80 10.56 1.36 8.43
N LEU A 81 10.37 1.75 7.17
CA LEU A 81 11.41 1.65 6.15
C LEU A 81 12.53 2.67 6.35
N GLU A 82 12.21 3.88 6.80
CA GLU A 82 13.19 4.90 7.18
C GLU A 82 14.07 4.43 8.33
N GLU A 83 13.48 3.94 9.43
CA GLU A 83 14.24 3.38 10.56
C GLU A 83 15.15 2.23 10.11
N ARG A 84 14.65 1.35 9.22
CA ARG A 84 15.45 0.24 8.72
C ARG A 84 16.60 0.70 7.84
N ALA A 85 16.37 1.71 7.00
CA ALA A 85 17.40 2.29 6.14
C ALA A 85 18.52 2.91 6.96
N ASP A 86 18.19 3.66 8.03
CA ASP A 86 19.18 4.27 8.93
C ASP A 86 20.09 3.22 9.56
N VAL A 87 19.52 2.13 10.10
CA VAL A 87 20.29 1.01 10.66
C VAL A 87 21.20 0.36 9.63
N MET A 88 20.74 0.21 8.38
CA MET A 88 21.56 -0.34 7.31
C MET A 88 22.71 0.60 6.90
N THR A 89 22.47 1.90 6.90
CA THR A 89 23.49 2.92 6.64
C THR A 89 24.55 2.94 7.73
N GLU A 90 24.17 2.89 9.00
CA GLU A 90 25.11 2.81 10.13
C GLU A 90 25.99 1.56 10.04
N ALA A 91 25.39 0.39 9.79
CA ALA A 91 26.12 -0.86 9.62
C ALA A 91 27.10 -0.80 8.43
N ALA A 92 26.72 -0.17 7.32
CA ALA A 92 27.61 0.00 6.17
C ALA A 92 28.83 0.89 6.50
N ILE A 93 28.61 1.98 7.25
CA ILE A 93 29.70 2.87 7.71
C ILE A 93 30.65 2.14 8.66
N GLU A 94 30.12 1.32 9.57
CA GLU A 94 30.94 0.53 10.49
C GLU A 94 31.82 -0.47 9.73
N ILE A 95 31.26 -1.19 8.76
CA ILE A 95 32.01 -2.10 7.88
C ILE A 95 33.11 -1.36 7.12
N GLU A 96 32.81 -0.19 6.54
CA GLU A 96 33.79 0.62 5.80
C GLU A 96 34.96 1.04 6.71
N ARG A 97 34.68 1.48 7.94
CA ARG A 97 35.72 1.81 8.94
C ARG A 97 36.57 0.60 9.31
N GLU A 98 35.95 -0.56 9.56
CA GLU A 98 36.68 -1.78 9.86
C GLU A 98 37.62 -2.17 8.72
N LEU A 99 37.18 -2.03 7.46
CA LEU A 99 38.00 -2.30 6.28
C LEU A 99 39.18 -1.34 6.14
N ASP A 100 38.99 -0.04 6.40
CA ASP A 100 40.06 0.97 6.37
C ASP A 100 41.11 0.75 7.47
N GLU A 101 40.72 0.13 8.60
CA GLU A 101 41.62 -0.20 9.71
C GLU A 101 42.38 -1.53 9.51
N LEU A 102 42.07 -2.32 8.47
CA LEU A 102 42.78 -3.55 8.18
C LEU A 102 44.21 -3.26 7.68
N PRO A 103 45.24 -3.94 8.23
CA PRO A 103 46.60 -3.78 7.76
C PRO A 103 46.72 -4.26 6.30
N GLU A 104 47.48 -3.52 5.48
CA GLU A 104 47.76 -3.95 4.11
C GLU A 104 48.31 -5.39 4.11
N PRO A 105 47.82 -6.25 3.19
CA PRO A 105 48.30 -7.61 3.11
C PRO A 105 49.82 -7.59 2.88
N PRO A 106 50.59 -8.48 3.54
CA PRO A 106 52.03 -8.50 3.40
C PRO A 106 52.39 -8.64 1.92
N GLY A 107 53.16 -7.68 1.42
CA GLY A 107 53.59 -7.64 0.02
C GLY A 107 54.25 -8.94 -0.43
N PRO A 108 54.26 -9.23 -1.75
CA PRO A 108 54.79 -10.49 -2.26
C PRO A 108 56.24 -10.66 -1.80
N ARG A 109 56.55 -11.82 -1.22
CA ARG A 109 57.91 -12.15 -0.78
C ARG A 109 58.82 -12.29 -2.02
N PRO A 110 60.07 -11.77 -1.97
CA PRO A 110 61.01 -11.82 -3.09
C PRO A 110 61.45 -13.26 -3.42
#